data_AF-A0A1V5B1B6-F1
#
_entry.id   AF-A0A1V5B1B6-F1
#
_cell.length_a   1.000
_cell.length_b   1.000
_cell.length_c   1.000
_cell.angle_alpha   90.00
_cell.angle_beta   90.00
_cell.angle_gamma   90.00
#
_symmetry.space_group_name_H-M   'P 1'
#
loop_
_entity.id
_entity.type
_entity.pdbx_description
1 polymer ?
#
loop_
_entity_poly.entity_id
_entity_poly.type
_entity_poly.pdbx_seq_one_letter_code
_entity_poly.pdbx_strand_id
1 'polypeptide(L)'
;MPDEETKLPSKIRFIYKKSDDYKQCFVNGAYGSFSPHGDFICDFFFEFKEIPPEQEARVDIKNDQLDYIKVESTDVPEYTREIRLGIIMSPQELIDLRDWLNKRIEDYTKSRG
;
A
#
# COMPACT_ATOMS: atom_id res chain seq x y z
N MET A 1 22.92 -13.74 -49.17
CA MET A 1 23.21 -12.52 -48.39
C MET A 1 23.71 -13.02 -47.05
N PRO A 2 24.95 -12.76 -46.63
CA PRO A 2 25.40 -13.18 -45.31
C PRO A 2 24.72 -12.29 -44.27
N ASP A 3 24.13 -12.93 -43.27
CA ASP A 3 23.47 -12.31 -42.13
C ASP A 3 24.44 -11.34 -41.43
N GLU A 4 24.09 -10.05 -41.37
CA GLU A 4 24.81 -9.09 -40.55
C GLU A 4 24.65 -9.49 -39.08
N GLU A 5 25.76 -9.92 -38.48
CA GLU A 5 25.84 -10.30 -37.08
C GLU A 5 25.54 -9.08 -36.20
N THR A 6 24.32 -9.00 -35.66
CA THR A 6 23.86 -7.87 -34.85
C THR A 6 24.64 -7.80 -33.54
N LYS A 7 25.70 -6.99 -33.51
CA LYS A 7 26.57 -6.83 -32.34
C LYS A 7 25.80 -6.17 -31.19
N LEU A 8 25.62 -6.88 -30.08
CA LEU A 8 24.91 -6.37 -28.91
C LEU A 8 25.61 -5.14 -28.33
N PRO A 9 24.87 -4.12 -27.86
CA PRO A 9 25.46 -2.89 -27.31
C PRO A 9 26.29 -3.18 -26.05
N SER A 10 27.46 -2.55 -25.94
CA SER A 10 28.37 -2.74 -24.80
C SER A 10 27.93 -2.02 -23.51
N LYS A 11 26.96 -1.12 -23.60
CA LYS A 11 26.42 -0.36 -22.47
C LYS A 11 24.99 0.07 -22.73
N ILE A 12 24.15 -0.04 -21.71
CA ILE A 12 22.77 0.46 -21.72
C ILE A 12 22.62 1.46 -20.57
N ARG A 13 21.92 2.58 -20.82
CA ARG A 13 21.58 3.59 -19.81
C ARG A 13 20.08 3.62 -19.61
N PHE A 14 19.64 3.42 -18.36
CA PHE A 14 18.25 3.56 -17.96
C PHE A 14 18.02 4.96 -17.37
N ILE A 15 16.98 5.65 -17.85
CA ILE A 15 16.55 6.95 -17.33
C ILE A 15 15.18 6.73 -16.69
N TYR A 16 15.10 6.97 -15.38
CA TYR A 16 13.86 6.85 -14.64
C TYR A 16 13.17 8.20 -14.54
N LYS A 17 11.97 8.31 -15.12
CA LYS A 17 11.12 9.49 -15.02
C LYS A 17 9.88 9.12 -14.22
N LYS A 18 9.56 9.92 -13.19
CA LYS A 18 8.28 9.79 -12.48
C LYS A 18 7.15 10.23 -13.42
N SER A 19 6.07 9.45 -13.43
CA SER A 19 4.83 9.85 -14.10
C SER A 19 4.21 11.06 -13.39
N ASP A 20 3.36 11.81 -14.09
CA ASP A 20 2.70 13.01 -13.54
C ASP A 20 1.72 12.65 -12.40
N ASP A 21 1.23 11.42 -12.38
CA ASP A 21 0.37 10.84 -11.35
C ASP A 21 1.12 10.01 -10.30
N TYR A 22 2.45 10.04 -10.30
CA TYR A 22 3.26 9.31 -9.32
C TYR A 22 2.96 9.81 -7.89
N LYS A 23 2.52 8.91 -7.03
CA LYS A 23 2.24 9.19 -5.61
C LYS A 23 3.03 8.24 -4.73
N GLN A 24 3.55 8.78 -3.62
CA GLN A 24 4.04 7.98 -2.50
C GLN A 24 3.00 8.05 -1.39
N CYS A 25 2.48 6.89 -1.00
CA CYS A 25 1.49 6.76 0.05
C CYS A 25 2.10 5.94 1.19
N PHE A 26 1.80 6.32 2.42
CA PHE A 26 2.01 5.40 3.55
C PHE A 26 0.98 4.27 3.47
N VAL A 27 1.45 3.04 3.64
CA VAL A 27 0.64 1.82 3.66
C VAL A 27 1.16 0.95 4.80
N ASN A 28 0.26 0.23 5.48
CA ASN A 28 0.60 -0.64 6.61
C ASN A 28 0.15 -2.10 6.38
N GLY A 29 -0.40 -2.41 5.21
CA GLY A 29 -0.74 -3.75 4.81
C GLY A 29 -0.98 -3.88 3.32
N ALA A 30 -1.13 -5.12 2.87
CA ALA A 30 -1.50 -5.46 1.51
C ALA A 30 -2.43 -6.67 1.50
N TYR A 31 -3.30 -6.74 0.50
CA TYR A 31 -4.14 -7.89 0.19
C TYR A 31 -3.92 -8.27 -1.27
N GLY A 32 -3.76 -9.55 -1.58
CA GLY A 32 -3.47 -9.97 -2.94
C GLY A 32 -3.87 -11.40 -3.25
N SER A 33 -4.07 -11.66 -4.53
CA SER A 33 -4.44 -12.97 -5.07
C SER A 33 -4.05 -13.08 -6.55
N PHE A 34 -3.99 -14.30 -7.06
CA PHE A 34 -3.88 -14.54 -8.49
C PHE A 34 -5.23 -14.30 -9.17
N SER A 35 -5.20 -13.56 -10.26
CA SER A 35 -6.31 -13.45 -11.18
C SER A 35 -6.53 -14.77 -11.92
N PRO A 36 -7.72 -14.99 -12.53
CA PRO A 36 -7.96 -16.15 -13.40
C PRO A 36 -6.99 -16.26 -14.59
N HIS A 37 -6.35 -15.15 -14.98
CA HIS A 37 -5.37 -15.12 -16.07
C HIS A 37 -3.94 -15.45 -15.62
N GLY A 38 -3.70 -15.62 -14.32
CA GLY A 38 -2.40 -15.98 -13.77
C GLY A 38 -1.54 -14.78 -13.34
N ASP A 39 -2.00 -13.55 -13.57
CA ASP A 39 -1.36 -12.35 -13.01
C ASP A 39 -1.67 -12.22 -11.52
N PHE A 40 -0.70 -11.75 -10.74
CA PHE A 40 -0.87 -11.43 -9.33
C PHE A 40 -1.36 -9.99 -9.15
N ILE A 41 -2.46 -9.82 -8.42
CA ILE A 41 -3.03 -8.53 -8.04
C ILE A 41 -2.69 -8.28 -6.57
N CYS A 42 -2.17 -7.10 -6.25
CA CYS A 42 -1.79 -6.70 -4.90
C CYS A 42 -2.25 -5.27 -4.60
N ASP A 43 -3.17 -5.13 -3.66
CA ASP A 43 -3.71 -3.86 -3.19
C ASP A 43 -3.09 -3.50 -1.84
N PHE A 44 -2.41 -2.36 -1.77
CA PHE A 44 -1.86 -1.82 -0.54
C PHE A 44 -2.87 -0.90 0.13
N PHE A 45 -2.99 -1.05 1.44
CA PHE A 45 -3.97 -0.32 2.23
C PHE A 45 -3.35 0.37 3.45
N PHE A 46 -4.10 1.36 3.96
CA PHE A 46 -3.90 1.93 5.28
C PHE A 46 -5.08 1.55 6.18
N GLU A 47 -4.80 0.84 7.26
CA GLU A 47 -5.79 0.41 8.25
C GLU A 47 -5.96 1.46 9.35
N PHE A 48 -7.21 1.84 9.63
CA PHE A 48 -7.58 2.74 10.72
C PHE A 48 -8.92 2.35 11.33
N LYS A 49 -9.20 2.81 12.55
CA LYS A 49 -10.53 2.73 13.15
C LYS A 49 -11.32 3.95 12.72
N GLU A 50 -12.51 3.75 12.15
CA GLU A 50 -13.38 4.86 11.81
C GLU A 50 -13.74 5.66 13.07
N ILE A 51 -13.59 6.98 12.95
CA ILE A 51 -14.11 7.93 13.92
C ILE A 51 -15.56 8.23 13.55
N PRO A 52 -16.46 8.43 14.53
CA PRO A 52 -17.84 8.81 14.24
C PRO A 52 -17.87 10.04 13.31
N PRO A 53 -18.68 10.01 12.22
CA PRO A 53 -18.74 11.13 11.28
C PRO A 53 -19.34 12.39 11.91
N GLU A 54 -20.19 12.20 12.91
CA GLU A 54 -20.75 13.26 13.74
C GLU A 54 -20.85 12.79 15.20
N GLN A 55 -20.87 13.75 16.11
CA GLN A 55 -21.06 13.51 17.53
C GLN A 55 -21.99 14.59 18.08
N GLU A 56 -23.10 14.17 18.67
CA GLU A 56 -24.03 15.09 19.33
C GLU A 56 -23.70 15.18 20.82
N ALA A 57 -23.89 16.37 21.40
CA ALA A 57 -23.78 16.62 22.83
C ALA A 57 -24.93 17.48 23.32
N ARG A 58 -25.42 17.19 24.53
CA ARG A 58 -26.30 18.10 25.26
C ARG A 58 -25.44 19.12 26.00
N VAL A 59 -25.81 20.39 25.88
CA VAL A 59 -25.13 21.49 26.59
C VAL A 59 -25.83 21.71 27.94
N ASP A 60 -25.11 21.48 29.04
CA ASP A 60 -25.55 21.90 30.37
C ASP A 60 -24.97 23.28 30.70
N ILE A 61 -25.79 24.31 30.42
CA ILE A 61 -25.44 25.72 30.61
C ILE A 61 -25.20 26.05 32.10
N LYS A 62 -25.79 25.30 33.04
CA LYS A 62 -25.66 25.61 34.48
C LYS A 62 -24.31 25.17 35.04
N ASN A 63 -23.77 24.07 34.51
CA ASN A 63 -22.53 23.48 34.97
C ASN A 63 -21.36 23.69 34.01
N ASP A 64 -21.59 24.38 32.89
CA ASP A 64 -20.63 24.60 31.79
C ASP A 64 -20.02 23.29 31.27
N GLN A 65 -20.89 22.29 31.06
CA GLN A 65 -20.48 20.93 30.66
C GLN A 65 -21.17 20.48 29.37
N LEU A 66 -20.47 19.60 28.64
CA LEU A 66 -20.99 18.89 27.48
C LEU A 66 -21.22 17.42 27.85
N ASP A 67 -22.46 16.96 27.69
CA ASP A 67 -22.84 15.55 27.86
C ASP A 67 -23.03 14.91 26.49
N TYR A 68 -22.02 14.18 26.02
CA TYR A 68 -22.01 13.58 24.69
C TYR A 68 -23.01 12.41 24.61
N ILE A 69 -23.89 12.47 23.61
CA ILE A 69 -24.85 11.41 23.34
C ILE A 69 -24.08 10.21 22.79
N LYS A 70 -24.11 9.10 23.53
CA LYS A 70 -23.45 7.86 23.13
C LYS A 70 -24.20 7.25 21.96
N VAL A 71 -23.57 7.21 20.79
CA VAL A 71 -24.05 6.44 19.64
C VAL A 71 -23.95 4.95 20.00
N GLU A 72 -24.99 4.16 19.70
CA GLU A 72 -24.94 2.71 19.89
C GLU A 72 -23.77 2.13 19.06
N SER A 73 -22.76 1.62 19.76
CA SER A 73 -21.64 0.92 19.13
C SER A 73 -22.03 -0.55 18.91
N THR A 74 -21.66 -1.11 17.76
CA THR A 74 -21.67 -2.56 17.55
C THR A 74 -20.68 -3.23 18.54
N ASP A 75 -21.02 -4.41 19.08
CA ASP A 75 -20.14 -5.16 19.99
C ASP A 75 -18.89 -5.73 19.30
N VAL A 76 -18.83 -5.62 17.96
CA VAL A 76 -17.71 -6.11 17.15
C VAL A 76 -16.81 -4.93 16.80
N PRO A 77 -15.50 -4.96 17.13
CA PRO A 77 -14.59 -3.91 16.72
C PRO A 77 -14.43 -3.91 15.20
N GLU A 78 -14.78 -2.79 14.57
CA GLU A 78 -14.63 -2.56 13.13
C GLU A 78 -13.38 -1.71 12.83
N TYR A 79 -12.66 -2.12 11.78
CA TYR A 79 -11.49 -1.40 11.25
C TYR A 79 -11.67 -1.25 9.74
N THR A 80 -11.34 -0.07 9.23
CA THR A 80 -11.41 0.26 7.81
C THR A 80 -10.02 0.12 7.18
N ARG A 81 -9.95 -0.58 6.05
CA ARG A 81 -8.76 -0.68 5.20
C ARG A 81 -8.97 0.14 3.95
N GLU A 82 -8.47 1.36 3.94
CA GLU A 82 -8.54 2.21 2.76
C GLU A 82 -7.47 1.79 1.74
N ILE A 83 -7.90 1.33 0.56
CA ILE A 83 -7.00 0.98 -0.54
C ILE A 83 -6.37 2.26 -1.09
N ARG A 84 -5.04 2.34 -1.08
CA ARG A 84 -4.28 3.54 -1.48
C ARG A 84 -3.68 3.40 -2.87
N LEU A 85 -3.25 2.20 -3.24
CA LEU A 85 -2.71 1.86 -4.56
C LEU A 85 -2.76 0.35 -4.79
N GLY A 86 -2.91 -0.06 -6.05
CA GLY A 86 -2.85 -1.45 -6.47
C GLY A 86 -1.80 -1.64 -7.56
N ILE A 87 -1.17 -2.82 -7.57
CA ILE A 87 -0.26 -3.26 -8.63
C ILE A 87 -0.70 -4.61 -9.20
N ILE A 88 -0.44 -4.82 -10.48
CA ILE A 88 -0.64 -6.08 -11.17
C ILE A 88 0.70 -6.50 -11.74
N MET A 89 1.09 -7.75 -11.53
CA MET A 89 2.39 -8.28 -11.94
C MET A 89 2.25 -9.71 -12.45
N SER A 90 3.11 -10.09 -13.37
CA SER A 90 3.32 -11.51 -13.70
C SER A 90 3.93 -12.28 -12.52
N PRO A 91 3.84 -13.62 -12.50
CA PRO A 91 4.48 -14.44 -11.47
C PRO A 91 6.00 -14.21 -11.36
N GLN A 92 6.70 -13.96 -12.47
CA GLN A 92 8.14 -13.71 -12.46
C GLN A 92 8.47 -12.37 -11.80
N GLU A 93 7.73 -11.31 -12.13
CA GLU A 93 7.92 -9.99 -11.50
C GLU A 93 7.62 -10.02 -10.00
N LEU A 94 6.64 -10.82 -9.57
CA LEU A 94 6.38 -11.05 -8.14
C LEU A 94 7.57 -11.71 -7.43
N ILE A 95 8.17 -12.74 -8.05
CA ILE A 95 9.36 -13.42 -7.52
C ILE A 95 10.53 -12.43 -7.41
N ASP A 96 10.78 -11.67 -8.47
CA ASP A 96 11.88 -10.70 -8.51
C ASP A 96 11.69 -9.59 -7.46
N LEU A 97 10.45 -9.11 -7.28
CA LEU A 97 10.12 -8.13 -6.25
C LEU A 97 10.35 -8.69 -4.83
N ARG A 98 9.87 -9.91 -4.56
CA ARG A 98 10.06 -10.58 -3.26
C ARG A 98 11.55 -10.68 -2.92
N ASP A 99 12.36 -11.18 -3.86
CA ASP A 99 13.79 -11.40 -3.62
C ASP A 99 14.55 -10.09 -3.42
N TRP A 100 14.17 -9.05 -4.17
CA TRP A 100 14.69 -7.71 -3.96
C TRP A 100 14.34 -7.16 -2.57
N LEU A 101 13.07 -7.29 -2.14
CA LEU A 101 12.63 -6.83 -0.81
C LEU A 101 13.38 -7.56 0.32
N ASN A 102 13.51 -8.88 0.24
CA ASN A 102 14.26 -9.67 1.22
C ASN A 102 15.69 -9.16 1.36
N LYS A 103 16.37 -8.92 0.23
CA LYS A 103 17.72 -8.36 0.23
C LYS A 103 17.78 -6.98 0.91
N ARG A 104 16.79 -6.10 0.69
CA ARG A 104 16.73 -4.78 1.35
C ARG A 104 16.54 -4.90 2.86
N ILE A 105 15.74 -5.87 3.31
CA ILE A 105 15.53 -6.14 4.74
C ILE A 105 16.80 -6.68 5.37
N GLU A 106 17.53 -7.58 4.70
CA GLU A 106 18.82 -8.07 5.16
C GLU A 106 19.85 -6.94 5.31
N ASP A 107 19.99 -6.10 4.28
CA ASP A 107 20.89 -4.95 4.28
C ASP A 107 20.56 -4.00 5.45
N TYR A 108 19.28 -3.70 5.65
CA TYR A 108 18.80 -2.86 6.75
C TYR A 108 19.13 -3.47 8.12
N THR A 109 18.90 -4.76 8.30
CA THR A 109 19.11 -5.45 9.58
C THR A 109 20.60 -5.53 9.94
N LYS A 110 21.48 -5.85 8.97
CA LYS A 110 22.94 -5.88 9.16
C LYS A 110 23.52 -4.51 9.52
N SER A 111 22.91 -3.42 9.05
CA SER A 111 23.37 -2.06 9.38
C SER A 111 23.09 -1.64 10.83
N ARG A 112 22.27 -2.42 11.56
CA ARG A 112 21.82 -2.10 12.93
C ARG A 112 22.20 -3.14 13.98
N GLY A 113 22.79 -4.27 13.58
CA GLY A 113 23.38 -5.27 14.48
C GLY A 113 24.88 -5.09 14.59
#